data_AF-B9XQG5-F1
#
_entry.id   AF-B9XQG5-F1
#
_cell.length_a   1.000
_cell.length_b   1.000
_cell.length_c   1.000
_cell.angle_alpha   90.00
_cell.angle_beta   90.00
_cell.angle_gamma   90.00
#
_symmetry.space_group_name_H-M   'P 1'
#
loop_
_entity.id
_entity.type
_entity.pdbx_description
1 polymer ?
#
loop_
_entity_poly.entity_id
_entity_poly.type
_entity_poly.pdbx_seq_one_letter_code
_entity_poly.pdbx_strand_id
1 'polypeptide(L)'
;MVMRRKRPMKNKIISIVSLVSLTIGMAIASAGCHSTTTTADQKYSAWEVETFKKEARSHQDVVLVCIYESQLQRMPLPRKHRVDSKATVVRSYKGAWQVGEPIAFYRELESVPQDWKPNVGYLVYLLFDKHTPEPVGIDTGEDWAYKPEFERALRSVPSSSKSEGRSRSGK
;
A
#
# COMPACT_ATOMS: atom_id res chain seq x y z
N MET A 1 17.12 -6.97 -71.51
CA MET A 1 16.76 -7.89 -72.62
C MET A 1 15.59 -8.76 -72.17
N VAL A 2 14.63 -9.07 -73.05
CA VAL A 2 13.32 -9.67 -72.67
C VAL A 2 13.28 -11.18 -72.91
N MET A 3 12.75 -11.95 -71.96
CA MET A 3 11.98 -13.21 -72.15
C MET A 3 11.49 -13.68 -70.75
N ARG A 4 10.20 -13.88 -70.41
CA ARG A 4 9.15 -14.78 -70.97
C ARG A 4 9.70 -16.22 -71.17
N ARG A 5 9.10 -17.31 -70.66
CA ARG A 5 7.67 -17.59 -70.39
C ARG A 5 7.52 -18.98 -69.70
N LYS A 6 6.27 -19.29 -69.28
CA LYS A 6 5.62 -20.63 -69.03
C LYS A 6 5.40 -21.05 -67.56
N ARG A 7 4.12 -21.02 -67.14
CA ARG A 7 3.49 -22.12 -66.38
C ARG A 7 3.20 -23.26 -67.36
N PRO A 8 3.10 -24.52 -66.91
CA PRO A 8 1.79 -25.04 -66.45
C PRO A 8 1.94 -25.83 -65.11
N MET A 9 0.95 -26.55 -64.55
CA MET A 9 -0.39 -26.88 -65.05
C MET A 9 -1.54 -26.81 -64.01
N LYS A 10 -1.94 -27.95 -63.42
CA LYS A 10 -3.18 -28.25 -62.69
C LYS A 10 -2.98 -29.55 -61.88
N ASN A 11 -3.70 -29.72 -60.77
CA ASN A 11 -4.71 -30.79 -60.66
C ASN A 11 -5.72 -30.48 -59.55
N LYS A 12 -7.01 -30.65 -59.86
CA LYS A 12 -8.11 -30.68 -58.90
C LYS A 12 -8.42 -32.15 -58.62
N ILE A 13 -8.60 -32.55 -57.37
CA ILE A 13 -9.54 -33.62 -57.03
C ILE A 13 -10.34 -33.15 -55.82
N ILE A 14 -11.66 -33.08 -55.99
CA ILE A 14 -12.64 -32.94 -54.92
C ILE A 14 -13.13 -34.36 -54.61
N SER A 15 -13.29 -34.72 -53.35
CA SER A 15 -14.15 -35.85 -52.98
C SER A 15 -14.91 -35.54 -51.70
N ILE A 16 -16.20 -35.85 -51.72
CA ILE A 16 -17.22 -35.59 -50.69
C ILE A 16 -17.72 -36.97 -50.18
N VAL A 17 -18.67 -36.98 -49.23
CA VAL A 17 -19.51 -38.13 -48.76
C VAL A 17 -18.96 -38.75 -47.46
N SER A 18 -19.42 -38.34 -46.27
CA SER A 18 -20.59 -38.85 -45.50
C SER A 18 -20.23 -40.05 -44.58
N LEU A 19 -20.88 -40.37 -43.45
CA LEU A 19 -22.04 -39.82 -42.72
C LEU A 19 -21.98 -40.22 -41.21
N VAL A 20 -22.58 -39.39 -40.33
CA VAL A 20 -23.39 -39.76 -39.13
C VAL A 20 -22.81 -40.54 -37.91
N SER A 21 -22.77 -39.80 -36.79
CA SER A 21 -23.23 -40.08 -35.42
C SER A 21 -22.81 -41.31 -34.59
N LEU A 22 -22.29 -41.02 -33.38
CA LEU A 22 -22.91 -41.50 -32.14
C LEU A 22 -22.76 -40.47 -31.00
N THR A 23 -23.79 -40.32 -30.17
CA THR A 23 -23.88 -39.33 -29.08
C THR A 23 -23.48 -39.91 -27.72
N ILE A 24 -22.68 -39.19 -26.94
CA ILE A 24 -22.72 -39.25 -25.47
C ILE A 24 -22.63 -37.80 -24.96
N GLY A 25 -23.61 -37.37 -24.17
CA GLY A 25 -23.60 -36.08 -23.49
C GLY A 25 -23.19 -36.21 -22.03
N MET A 26 -22.56 -35.17 -21.48
CA MET A 26 -22.57 -34.87 -20.05
C MET A 26 -22.44 -33.35 -19.90
N ALA A 27 -23.13 -32.77 -18.92
CA ALA A 27 -23.24 -31.32 -18.75
C ALA A 27 -22.48 -30.82 -17.52
N ILE A 28 -22.33 -29.49 -17.44
CA ILE A 28 -21.97 -28.69 -16.26
C ILE A 28 -20.52 -28.87 -15.75
N ALA A 29 -19.68 -27.89 -16.09
CA ALA A 29 -19.21 -26.95 -15.07
C ALA A 29 -18.77 -25.65 -15.74
N SER A 30 -19.42 -24.54 -15.40
CA SER A 30 -18.84 -23.21 -15.61
C SER A 30 -17.64 -23.10 -14.68
N ALA A 31 -16.45 -23.44 -15.16
CA ALA A 31 -15.21 -23.04 -14.55
C ALA A 31 -15.13 -21.51 -14.64
N GLY A 32 -15.71 -20.84 -13.64
CA GLY A 32 -15.50 -19.42 -13.43
C GLY A 32 -14.00 -19.19 -13.41
N CYS A 33 -13.52 -18.31 -14.28
CA CYS A 33 -12.10 -18.02 -14.41
C CYS A 33 -11.67 -17.20 -13.19
N HIS A 34 -11.55 -17.87 -12.05
CA HIS A 34 -10.90 -17.33 -10.87
C HIS A 34 -9.46 -17.08 -11.26
N SER A 35 -9.15 -15.81 -11.54
CA SER A 35 -7.78 -15.34 -11.57
C SER A 35 -7.16 -15.72 -10.24
N THR A 36 -6.28 -16.72 -10.27
CA THR A 36 -5.35 -16.98 -9.18
C THR A 36 -4.38 -15.81 -9.13
N THR A 37 -4.79 -14.73 -8.46
CA THR A 37 -3.85 -13.71 -7.99
C THR A 37 -2.78 -14.44 -7.21
N THR A 38 -1.55 -14.32 -7.71
CA THR A 38 -0.43 -15.16 -7.34
C THR A 38 -0.20 -15.11 -5.84
N THR A 39 -0.03 -16.27 -5.20
CA THR A 39 0.26 -16.39 -3.75
C THR A 39 1.52 -15.63 -3.32
N ALA A 40 2.39 -15.26 -4.27
CA ALA A 40 3.47 -14.32 -4.07
C ALA A 40 2.99 -12.93 -3.59
N ASP A 41 2.02 -12.32 -4.28
CA ASP A 41 1.54 -10.96 -3.97
C ASP A 41 0.88 -10.90 -2.59
N GLN A 42 0.15 -11.95 -2.22
CA GLN A 42 -0.43 -12.10 -0.88
C GLN A 42 0.65 -12.31 0.20
N LYS A 43 1.74 -13.02 -0.10
CA LYS A 43 2.84 -13.22 0.85
C LYS A 43 3.62 -11.93 1.11
N TYR A 44 3.76 -11.05 0.11
CA TYR A 44 4.34 -9.72 0.32
C TYR A 44 3.44 -8.82 1.18
N SER A 45 2.10 -8.93 1.05
CA SER A 45 1.17 -8.22 1.94
C SER A 45 1.26 -8.70 3.40
N ALA A 46 1.41 -10.00 3.65
CA ALA A 46 1.38 -10.55 5.01
C ALA A 46 2.54 -10.07 5.90
N TRP A 47 3.79 -10.15 5.43
CA TRP A 47 4.95 -9.70 6.24
C TRP A 47 4.88 -8.20 6.50
N GLU A 48 4.44 -7.41 5.52
CA GLU A 48 4.35 -5.95 5.63
C GLU A 48 3.34 -5.54 6.70
N VAL A 49 2.18 -6.21 6.74
CA VAL A 49 1.15 -6.04 7.77
C VAL A 49 1.66 -6.46 9.15
N GLU A 50 2.45 -7.55 9.25
CA GLU A 50 3.07 -7.97 10.50
C GLU A 50 4.13 -7.00 11.00
N THR A 51 4.97 -6.47 10.11
CA THR A 51 5.97 -5.44 10.43
C THR A 51 5.29 -4.16 10.89
N PHE A 52 4.35 -3.62 10.12
CA PHE A 52 3.56 -2.46 10.52
C PHE A 52 2.88 -2.65 11.89
N LYS A 53 2.27 -3.82 12.13
CA LYS A 53 1.65 -4.16 13.41
C LYS A 53 2.65 -4.28 14.56
N LYS A 54 3.89 -4.69 14.30
CA LYS A 54 4.98 -4.70 15.28
C LYS A 54 5.39 -3.27 15.63
N GLU A 55 5.61 -2.40 14.64
CA GLU A 55 5.99 -1.01 14.89
C GLU A 55 4.86 -0.21 15.56
N ALA A 56 3.60 -0.41 15.15
CA ALA A 56 2.45 0.21 15.83
C ALA A 56 2.25 -0.26 17.29
N ARG A 57 2.91 -1.35 17.71
CA ARG A 57 2.90 -1.81 19.10
C ARG A 57 4.00 -1.17 19.94
N SER A 58 5.19 -0.96 19.39
CA SER A 58 6.32 -0.30 20.10
C SER A 58 6.04 1.17 20.39
N HIS A 59 5.53 1.92 19.39
CA HIS A 59 5.32 3.36 19.51
C HIS A 59 4.15 3.75 20.42
N GLN A 60 4.27 4.85 21.17
CA GLN A 60 3.22 5.29 22.12
C GLN A 60 1.93 5.75 21.42
N ASP A 61 2.06 6.54 20.36
CA ASP A 61 0.98 7.09 19.55
C ASP A 61 0.94 6.42 18.16
N VAL A 62 -0.28 6.22 17.65
CA VAL A 62 -0.52 5.70 16.30
C VAL A 62 -1.68 6.46 15.69
N VAL A 63 -1.40 7.26 14.66
CA VAL A 63 -2.38 8.12 13.97
C VAL A 63 -2.38 7.86 12.47
N LEU A 64 -3.52 8.13 11.84
CA LEU A 64 -3.64 8.31 10.39
C LEU A 64 -3.84 9.80 10.13
N VAL A 65 -2.99 10.37 9.27
CA VAL A 65 -3.03 11.79 8.90
C VAL A 65 -3.29 11.96 7.41
N CYS A 66 -3.86 13.11 7.03
CA CYS A 66 -3.93 13.57 5.65
C CYS A 66 -2.96 14.74 5.45
N ILE A 67 -1.99 14.58 4.56
CA ILE A 67 -0.98 15.61 4.27
C ILE A 67 -1.62 16.71 3.42
N TYR A 68 -1.55 17.97 3.86
CA TYR A 68 -2.05 19.13 3.10
C TYR A 68 -0.92 20.03 2.58
N GLU A 69 0.30 19.89 3.11
CA GLU A 69 1.48 20.62 2.66
C GLU A 69 2.70 19.69 2.69
N SER A 70 3.54 19.71 1.65
CA SER A 70 4.78 18.94 1.61
C SER A 70 5.81 19.68 0.76
N GLN A 71 6.98 19.98 1.34
CA GLN A 71 8.03 20.79 0.73
C GLN A 71 9.37 20.06 0.77
N LEU A 72 10.04 19.98 -0.39
CA LEU A 72 11.38 19.40 -0.52
C LEU A 72 12.47 20.47 -0.47
N GLN A 73 13.36 20.36 0.51
CA GLN A 73 14.63 21.09 0.59
C GLN A 73 15.77 20.21 0.05
N ARG A 74 16.20 20.46 -1.19
CA ARG A 74 17.40 19.81 -1.76
C ARG A 74 18.67 20.48 -1.22
N MET A 75 19.28 19.89 -0.20
CA MET A 75 20.58 20.33 0.32
C MET A 75 21.75 19.76 -0.49
N PRO A 76 22.90 20.48 -0.59
CA PRO A 76 24.12 19.94 -1.17
C PRO A 76 24.81 18.94 -0.23
N LEU A 77 25.50 17.95 -0.80
CA LEU A 77 26.33 17.01 -0.05
C LEU A 77 27.38 17.74 0.80
N PRO A 78 27.72 17.24 2.01
CA PRO A 78 27.31 15.96 2.59
C PRO A 78 25.98 16.01 3.38
N ARG A 79 25.17 17.07 3.26
CA ARG A 79 23.90 17.17 3.99
C ARG A 79 22.82 16.34 3.28
N LYS A 80 22.02 15.63 4.08
CA LYS A 80 20.81 14.95 3.58
C LYS A 80 19.81 15.98 3.06
N HIS A 81 19.04 15.60 2.05
CA HIS A 81 17.87 16.37 1.66
C HIS A 81 16.79 16.26 2.75
N ARG A 82 15.90 17.25 2.85
CA ARG A 82 14.84 17.26 3.86
C ARG A 82 13.48 17.44 3.19
N VAL A 83 12.49 16.65 3.60
CA VAL A 83 11.09 16.85 3.21
C VAL A 83 10.33 17.24 4.46
N ASP A 84 9.92 18.50 4.54
CA ASP A 84 9.01 18.99 5.57
C ASP A 84 7.56 18.76 5.10
N SER A 85 6.66 18.43 6.02
CA SER A 85 5.26 18.20 5.72
C SER A 85 4.36 18.65 6.85
N LYS A 86 3.15 19.08 6.49
CA LYS A 86 2.07 19.38 7.43
C LYS A 86 0.85 18.56 7.08
N ALA A 87 0.19 18.03 8.10
CA ALA A 87 -0.93 17.14 7.96
C ALA A 87 -1.96 17.39 9.06
N THR A 88 -3.17 16.87 8.88
CA THR A 88 -4.23 16.86 9.89
C THR A 88 -4.51 15.42 10.29
N VAL A 89 -4.62 15.15 11.59
CA VAL A 89 -5.06 13.84 12.09
C VAL A 89 -6.48 13.57 11.63
N VAL A 90 -6.67 12.52 10.83
CA VAL A 90 -8.01 12.06 10.40
C VAL A 90 -8.49 10.86 11.22
N ARG A 91 -7.59 10.15 11.89
CA ARG A 91 -7.94 9.15 12.91
C ARG A 91 -6.80 8.95 13.92
N SER A 92 -7.15 8.76 15.18
CA SER A 92 -6.24 8.28 16.23
C SER A 92 -6.61 6.86 16.62
N TYR A 93 -5.61 5.97 16.76
CA TYR A 93 -5.78 4.56 17.13
C TYR A 93 -5.17 4.24 18.50
N LYS A 94 -4.13 4.98 18.88
CA LYS A 94 -3.38 4.82 20.13
C LYS A 94 -2.78 6.17 20.50
N GLY A 95 -2.70 6.47 21.80
CA GLY A 95 -2.08 7.70 22.29
C GLY A 95 -3.05 8.88 22.43
N ALA A 96 -2.52 10.10 22.40
CA ALA A 96 -3.19 11.32 22.87
C ALA A 96 -3.66 12.28 21.75
N TRP A 97 -3.10 12.16 20.54
CA TRP A 97 -3.47 12.98 19.38
C TRP A 97 -4.97 12.93 19.06
N GLN A 98 -5.57 14.10 18.80
CA GLN A 98 -7.00 14.26 18.54
C GLN A 98 -7.30 14.36 17.04
N VAL A 99 -8.50 13.93 16.62
CA VAL A 99 -8.95 14.11 15.23
C VAL A 99 -9.17 15.60 14.94
N GLY A 100 -8.62 16.08 13.83
CA GLY A 100 -8.59 17.49 13.46
C GLY A 100 -7.33 18.23 13.95
N GLU A 101 -6.50 17.62 14.80
CA GLU A 101 -5.27 18.22 15.29
C GLU A 101 -4.23 18.35 14.16
N PRO A 102 -3.52 19.49 14.03
CA PRO A 102 -2.45 19.67 13.05
C PRO A 102 -1.16 19.00 13.53
N ILE A 103 -0.45 18.36 12.60
CA ILE A 103 0.88 17.78 12.82
C ILE A 103 1.85 18.37 11.80
N ALA A 104 2.99 18.85 12.27
CA ALA A 104 4.16 19.11 11.44
C ALA A 104 5.17 17.98 11.63
N PHE A 105 5.77 17.50 10.54
CA PHE A 105 6.80 16.47 10.60
C PHE A 105 7.79 16.62 9.44
N TYR A 106 8.96 16.00 9.55
CA TYR A 106 9.97 16.02 8.49
C TYR A 106 10.67 14.67 8.35
N ARG A 107 11.23 14.43 7.15
CA ARG A 107 12.10 13.29 6.86
C ARG A 107 13.42 13.76 6.27
N GLU A 108 14.50 13.08 6.63
CA GLU A 108 15.80 13.25 5.97
C GLU A 108 16.01 12.13 4.93
N LEU A 109 16.51 12.49 3.76
CA LEU A 109 16.65 11.59 2.61
C LEU A 109 18.07 11.71 2.03
N GLU A 110 18.78 10.59 1.94
CA GLU A 110 20.14 10.52 1.36
C GLU A 110 20.16 10.89 -0.14
N SER A 111 19.05 10.62 -0.84
CA SER A 111 18.86 10.97 -2.24
C SER A 111 17.38 11.23 -2.51
N VAL A 112 17.09 12.07 -3.50
CA VAL A 112 15.71 12.39 -3.91
C VAL A 112 15.60 12.38 -5.43
N PRO A 113 14.59 11.71 -6.02
CA PRO A 113 14.38 11.70 -7.47
C PRO A 113 14.30 13.10 -8.08
N GLN A 114 14.72 13.23 -9.33
CA GLN A 114 14.65 14.51 -10.04
C GLN A 114 13.19 14.96 -10.24
N ASP A 115 12.30 14.00 -10.49
CA ASP A 115 10.86 14.14 -10.70
C ASP A 115 10.02 13.98 -9.41
N TRP A 116 10.64 14.13 -8.22
CA TRP A 116 9.94 14.07 -6.94
C TRP A 116 8.68 14.92 -6.91
N LYS A 117 7.60 14.36 -6.36
CA LYS A 117 6.30 15.01 -6.20
C LYS A 117 5.94 15.13 -4.71
N PRO A 118 5.28 16.22 -4.29
CA PRO A 118 4.82 16.37 -2.92
C PRO A 118 3.67 15.41 -2.64
N ASN A 119 3.67 14.81 -1.44
CA ASN A 119 2.65 13.86 -0.99
C ASN A 119 1.33 14.53 -0.54
N VAL A 120 0.96 15.68 -1.13
CA VAL A 120 -0.27 16.41 -0.76
C VAL A 120 -1.50 15.60 -1.18
N GLY A 121 -2.46 15.47 -0.26
CA GLY A 121 -3.65 14.62 -0.38
C GLY A 121 -3.43 13.16 0.01
N TYR A 122 -2.21 12.75 0.37
CA TYR A 122 -1.93 11.36 0.74
C TYR A 122 -2.32 11.09 2.20
N LEU A 123 -2.91 9.92 2.42
CA LEU A 123 -3.13 9.35 3.73
C LEU A 123 -1.91 8.54 4.17
N VAL A 124 -1.37 8.86 5.35
CA VAL A 124 -0.15 8.26 5.90
C VAL A 124 -0.38 7.95 7.38
N TYR A 125 -0.03 6.74 7.81
CA TYR A 125 0.10 6.41 9.22
C TYR A 125 1.39 7.02 9.75
N LEU A 126 1.33 7.71 10.87
CA LEU A 126 2.49 8.16 11.64
C LEU A 126 2.49 7.47 13.00
N LEU A 127 3.67 7.01 13.39
CA LEU A 127 3.94 6.36 14.66
C LEU A 127 4.86 7.30 15.46
N PHE A 128 4.55 7.55 16.74
CA PHE A 128 5.36 8.45 17.57
C PHE A 128 5.54 7.90 18.97
N ASP A 129 6.67 8.23 19.60
CA ASP A 129 6.89 8.02 21.03
C ASP A 129 6.56 9.24 21.91
N LYS A 130 6.20 10.38 21.31
CA LYS A 130 5.88 11.62 22.00
C LYS A 130 4.82 12.44 21.25
N HIS A 131 3.82 12.92 21.98
CA HIS A 131 2.93 14.00 21.54
C HIS A 131 3.62 15.35 21.80
N THR A 132 3.84 16.15 20.75
CA THR A 132 4.52 17.46 20.82
C THR A 132 3.98 18.43 19.77
N PRO A 133 3.90 19.75 20.05
CA PRO A 133 3.53 20.76 19.06
C PRO A 133 4.67 21.10 18.08
N GLU A 134 5.90 20.64 18.33
CA GLU A 134 7.06 20.90 17.47
C GLU A 134 7.11 19.93 16.26
N PRO A 135 7.74 20.32 15.13
CA PRO A 135 7.89 19.42 13.98
C PRO A 135 8.67 18.14 14.32
N VAL A 136 8.02 16.99 14.17
CA VAL A 136 8.61 15.69 14.54
C VAL A 136 9.49 15.15 13.41
N GLY A 137 10.71 14.71 13.72
CA GLY A 137 11.52 13.93 12.79
C GLY A 137 10.97 12.51 12.68
N ILE A 138 10.79 12.03 11.45
CA ILE A 138 10.28 10.69 11.13
C ILE A 138 11.43 9.84 10.60
N ASP A 139 11.77 8.79 11.33
CA ASP A 139 12.76 7.79 10.96
C ASP A 139 12.17 6.66 10.10
N THR A 140 13.04 5.80 9.55
CA THR A 140 12.63 4.69 8.69
C THR A 140 11.79 3.67 9.47
N GLY A 141 10.53 3.51 9.09
CA GLY A 141 9.57 2.61 9.74
C GLY A 141 8.57 3.32 10.66
N GLU A 142 8.69 4.63 10.87
CA GLU A 142 7.74 5.43 11.63
C GLU A 142 6.59 5.99 10.78
N ASP A 143 6.70 5.93 9.44
CA ASP A 143 5.61 6.25 8.53
C ASP A 143 5.28 5.16 7.53
N TRP A 144 3.98 5.03 7.22
CA TRP A 144 3.47 4.02 6.31
C TRP A 144 2.34 4.59 5.45
N ALA A 145 2.43 4.42 4.13
CA ALA A 145 1.32 4.79 3.24
C ALA A 145 0.03 4.04 3.63
N TYR A 146 -1.12 4.70 3.54
CA TYR A 146 -2.39 4.08 3.93
C TYR A 146 -2.70 2.84 3.09
N LYS A 147 -2.97 1.72 3.80
CA LYS A 147 -3.51 0.46 3.26
C LYS A 147 -4.67 -0.01 4.16
N PRO A 148 -5.78 -0.53 3.61
CA PRO A 148 -6.90 -1.05 4.40
C PRO A 148 -6.52 -2.22 5.32
N GLU A 149 -5.50 -3.00 4.95
CA GLU A 149 -4.98 -4.14 5.72
C GLU A 149 -4.34 -3.67 7.03
N PHE A 150 -3.65 -2.53 6.99
CA PHE A 150 -3.06 -1.88 8.17
C PHE A 150 -4.16 -1.41 9.14
N GLU A 151 -5.22 -0.78 8.64
CA GLU A 151 -6.36 -0.38 9.49
C GLU A 151 -6.97 -1.60 10.21
N ARG A 152 -7.13 -2.72 9.49
CA ARG A 152 -7.63 -3.98 10.06
C ARG A 152 -6.67 -4.53 11.13
N ALA A 153 -5.37 -4.42 10.93
CA ALA A 153 -4.36 -4.88 11.88
C ALA A 153 -4.37 -4.07 13.19
N LEU A 154 -4.56 -2.74 13.12
CA LEU A 154 -4.61 -1.85 14.29
C LEU A 154 -5.74 -2.18 15.27
N ARG A 155 -6.84 -2.81 14.81
CA ARG A 155 -7.91 -3.32 15.69
C ARG A 155 -7.43 -4.34 16.73
N SER A 156 -6.23 -4.90 16.55
CA SER A 156 -5.57 -5.86 17.45
C SER A 156 -4.32 -5.31 18.17
N VAL A 157 -4.16 -3.98 18.14
CA VAL A 157 -3.16 -3.24 18.91
C VAL A 157 -3.85 -2.67 20.15
N PRO A 158 -3.33 -2.87 21.38
CA PRO A 158 -3.94 -2.31 22.58
C PRO A 158 -3.87 -0.77 22.57
N SER A 159 -5.00 -0.11 22.79
CA SER A 159 -4.99 1.31 23.16
C SER A 159 -4.42 1.47 24.58
N SER A 160 -3.58 2.47 24.80
CA SER A 160 -2.94 2.76 26.10
C SER A 160 -3.92 3.25 27.18
N SER A 161 -5.20 3.43 26.85
CA SER A 161 -6.24 3.98 27.71
C SER A 161 -6.89 2.94 28.64
N LYS A 162 -6.24 2.57 29.76
CA LYS A 162 -6.87 2.31 31.08
C LYS A 162 -5.86 1.82 32.13
N SER A 163 -5.32 2.75 32.93
CA SER A 163 -4.65 2.42 34.21
C SER A 163 -4.83 3.53 35.25
N GLU A 164 -6.07 3.94 35.51
CA GLU A 164 -6.40 4.82 36.63
C GLU A 164 -7.80 4.51 37.18
N GLY A 165 -8.00 4.69 38.50
CA GLY A 165 -9.31 4.52 39.14
C GLY A 165 -9.51 3.28 40.02
N ARG A 166 -8.57 2.96 40.93
CA ARG A 166 -8.92 2.16 42.13
C ARG A 166 -8.27 2.66 43.42
N SER A 167 -8.43 3.95 43.69
CA SER A 167 -8.22 4.52 45.02
C SER A 167 -9.20 3.87 46.01
N ARG A 168 -8.70 2.89 46.78
CA ARG A 168 -9.43 2.38 47.95
C ARG A 168 -9.39 3.46 49.03
N SER A 169 -10.47 4.23 49.14
CA SER A 169 -10.80 4.89 50.40
C SER A 169 -11.05 3.81 51.45
N GLY A 170 -10.42 3.94 52.61
CA GLY A 170 -10.39 2.91 53.64
C GLY A 170 -9.73 3.42 54.92
N LYS A 171 -10.46 4.28 55.64
CA LYS A 171 -10.33 4.54 57.08
C LYS A 171 -11.75 4.61 57.65
#